data_AF-A0A603M7M4-F1
#
_entry.id   AF-A0A603M7M4-F1
#
_cell.length_a   1.000
_cell.length_b   1.000
_cell.length_c   1.000
_cell.angle_alpha   90.00
_cell.angle_beta   90.00
_cell.angle_gamma   90.00
#
_symmetry.space_group_name_H-M   'P 1'
#
loop_
_entity.id
_entity.type
_entity.pdbx_description
1 polymer ?
#
loop_
_entity_poly.entity_id
_entity_poly.type
_entity_poly.pdbx_seq_one_letter_code
_entity_poly.pdbx_strand_id
1 'polypeptide(L)' 'MELRRISVNNLFGILNYDIDLGNSETIIITGPNGYGKTMLLKIIDNILNKNIDFFFDLRFEEIKF' A
#
# COMPACT_ATOMS: atom_id res chain seq x y z
N MET A 1 10.41 11.11 -3.96
CA MET A 1 9.78 11.10 -2.63
C MET A 1 10.29 9.87 -1.91
N GLU A 2 10.68 9.99 -0.65
CA GLU A 2 11.08 8.83 0.18
C GLU A 2 9.84 8.37 0.98
N LEU A 3 9.48 7.10 0.89
CA LEU A 3 8.35 6.52 1.60
C LEU A 3 8.85 5.78 2.85
N ARG A 4 8.53 6.27 4.04
CA ARG A 4 9.04 5.72 5.31
C ARG A 4 8.07 4.78 6.01
N ARG A 5 6.78 5.01 5.84
CA ARG A 5 5.73 4.17 6.39
C ARG A 5 4.55 4.22 5.44
N ILE A 6 3.77 3.15 5.41
CA ILE A 6 2.47 3.16 4.77
C ILE A 6 1.47 2.39 5.64
N SER A 7 0.31 3.00 5.86
CA SER A 7 -0.84 2.35 6.48
C SER A 7 -2.00 2.36 5.49
N VAL A 8 -2.62 1.20 5.31
CA VAL A 8 -3.78 0.99 4.43
C VAL A 8 -4.86 0.31 5.27
N ASN A 9 -5.97 1.01 5.49
CA ASN A 9 -7.08 0.53 6.30
C ASN A 9 -8.26 0.14 5.41
N ASN A 10 -8.85 -1.01 5.74
CA ASN A 10 -10.07 -1.54 5.16
C ASN A 10 -10.03 -1.71 3.64
N LEU A 11 -8.88 -2.10 3.09
CA LEU A 11 -8.72 -2.41 1.67
C LEU A 11 -9.62 -3.60 1.30
N PHE A 12 -10.50 -3.39 0.32
CA PHE A 12 -11.55 -4.32 -0.08
C PHE A 12 -12.48 -4.79 1.06
N GLY A 13 -12.58 -4.03 2.16
CA GLY A 13 -13.48 -4.35 3.26
C GLY A 13 -12.90 -5.31 4.31
N ILE A 14 -11.69 -5.84 4.12
CA ILE A 14 -11.14 -6.89 5.00
C ILE A 14 -9.64 -6.78 5.28
N LEU A 15 -8.87 -6.09 4.43
CA LEU A 15 -7.40 -6.07 4.52
C LEU A 15 -6.92 -4.79 5.21
N ASN A 16 -6.11 -4.95 6.25
CA ASN A 16 -5.46 -3.86 6.96
C ASN A 16 -3.95 -4.08 6.97
N TYR A 17 -3.19 -3.04 6.65
CA TYR A 17 -1.73 -3.06 6.63
C TYR A 17 -1.18 -1.84 7.36
N ASP A 18 -0.10 -2.05 8.10
CA ASP A 18 0.71 -1.00 8.68
C ASP A 18 2.17 -1.44 8.57
N ILE A 19 2.90 -0.80 7.66
CA ILE A 19 4.22 -1.23 7.23
C ILE A 19 5.19 -0.09 7.45
N ASP A 20 6.12 -0.30 8.37
CA ASP A 20 7.30 0.53 8.53
C ASP A 20 8.34 0.11 7.49
N LEU A 21 8.65 1.03 6.56
CA LEU A 21 9.65 0.82 5.53
C LEU A 21 11.06 1.22 6.04
N GLY A 22 11.12 1.95 7.16
CA GLY A 22 12.35 2.32 7.83
C GLY A 22 13.41 2.95 6.90
N ASN A 23 14.67 2.64 7.18
CA ASN A 23 15.83 2.96 6.33
C ASN A 23 16.33 1.71 5.59
N SER A 24 15.46 0.73 5.32
CA SER A 24 15.86 -0.51 4.69
C SER A 24 16.18 -0.30 3.21
N GLU A 25 17.34 -0.78 2.75
CA GLU A 25 17.72 -0.73 1.33
C GLU A 25 16.82 -1.60 0.46
N THR A 26 16.24 -2.66 1.02
CA THR A 26 15.33 -3.58 0.32
C THR A 26 14.30 -4.15 1.29
N ILE A 27 13.06 -4.24 0.84
CA ILE A 27 11.93 -4.74 1.61
C ILE A 27 11.24 -5.84 0.81
N ILE A 28 10.90 -6.95 1.48
CA ILE A 28 10.22 -8.08 0.87
C ILE A 28 8.80 -8.18 1.46
N ILE A 29 7.80 -8.08 0.60
CA ILE A 29 6.39 -8.27 0.97
C ILE A 29 6.01 -9.73 0.69
N THR A 30 5.77 -10.51 1.74
CA THR A 30 5.39 -11.92 1.67
C THR A 30 4.00 -12.17 2.25
N GLY A 31 3.40 -13.31 1.93
CA GLY A 31 2.07 -13.73 2.40
C GLY A 31 1.36 -14.65 1.40
N PRO A 32 0.24 -15.30 1.78
CA PRO A 32 -0.50 -16.19 0.90
C PRO A 32 -1.14 -15.49 -0.30
N ASN A 33 -1.64 -16.26 -1.26
CA ASN A 33 -2.41 -15.72 -2.39
C ASN A 33 -3.72 -15.08 -1.89
N GLY A 34 -4.13 -13.98 -2.53
CA GLY A 34 -5.33 -13.22 -2.11
C GLY A 34 -5.10 -12.19 -0.99
N TYR A 35 -3.94 -12.19 -0.33
CA TYR A 35 -3.60 -11.24 0.75
C TYR A 35 -3.12 -9.88 0.24
N GLY A 36 -3.66 -9.37 -0.86
CA GLY A 36 -3.43 -7.98 -1.28
C GLY A 36 -2.00 -7.58 -1.69
N LYS A 37 -1.00 -8.49 -1.72
CA LYS A 37 0.41 -8.14 -2.02
C LYS A 37 0.59 -7.30 -3.29
N THR A 38 0.01 -7.74 -4.41
CA THR A 38 0.06 -7.00 -5.69
C THR A 38 -0.66 -5.66 -5.58
N MET A 39 -1.74 -5.58 -4.80
CA MET A 39 -2.49 -4.34 -4.63
C MET A 39 -1.72 -3.33 -3.78
N LEU A 40 -1.08 -3.78 -2.71
CA LEU A 40 -0.21 -2.96 -1.88
C LEU A 40 0.95 -2.39 -2.69
N LEU A 41 1.59 -3.19 -3.55
CA LEU A 41 2.63 -2.70 -4.46
C LEU A 41 2.09 -1.65 -5.45
N LYS A 42 0.89 -1.86 -6.01
CA LYS A 42 0.24 -0.86 -6.88
C LYS A 42 -0.10 0.44 -6.14
N ILE A 43 -0.58 0.36 -4.90
CA ILE A 43 -0.83 1.53 -4.06
C ILE A 43 0.46 2.33 -3.88
N ILE A 44 1.56 1.66 -3.50
CA ILE A 44 2.88 2.29 -3.33
C ILE A 44 3.35 2.94 -4.64
N ASP A 45 3.26 2.23 -5.76
CA ASP A 45 3.67 2.74 -7.08
C ASP A 45 2.88 4.00 -7.49
N ASN A 46 1.55 3.98 -7.33
CA ASN A 46 0.71 5.12 -7.70
C ASN A 46 0.89 6.31 -6.74
N ILE A 47 1.19 6.08 -5.45
CA ILE A 47 1.63 7.14 -4.51
C ILE A 47 2.92 7.80 -5.01
N LEU A 48 3.95 7.00 -5.32
CA LEU A 48 5.26 7.50 -5.73
C LEU A 48 5.19 8.25 -7.07
N ASN A 49 4.34 7.80 -7.99
CA ASN A 49 4.11 8.40 -9.29
C ASN A 49 3.04 9.51 -9.29
N LYS A 50 2.44 9.82 -8.13
CA LYS A 50 1.37 10.83 -7.97
C LYS A 50 0.16 10.59 -8.88
N ASN A 51 -0.15 9.34 -9.18
CA ASN A 51 -1.33 8.97 -9.97
C ASN A 51 -2.55 8.85 -9.05
N ILE A 52 -3.23 9.98 -8.82
CA ILE A 52 -4.39 10.06 -7.93
C ILE A 52 -5.60 9.30 -8.51
N ASP A 53 -5.71 9.22 -9.84
CA ASP A 53 -6.88 8.64 -10.51
C ASP A 53 -7.10 7.16 -10.12
N PHE A 54 -6.02 6.43 -9.89
CA PHE A 54 -6.04 5.05 -9.40
C PHE A 54 -6.85 4.87 -8.10
N PHE A 55 -6.86 5.88 -7.23
CA PHE A 55 -7.50 5.79 -5.92
C PHE A 55 -9.01 6.04 -5.97
N PHE A 56 -9.56 6.65 -7.03
CA PHE A 56 -11.00 6.85 -7.15
C PHE A 56 -11.77 5.53 -7.33
N ASP A 57 -11.15 4.56 -8.00
CA ASP A 57 -11.75 3.24 -8.24
C ASP A 57 -11.38 2.21 -7.17
N LEU A 58 -10.43 2.54 -6.28
CA LEU A 58 -9.96 1.63 -5.25
C LEU A 58 -10.87 1.69 -4.02
N ARG A 59 -11.35 0.52 -3.56
CA ARG A 59 -12.14 0.42 -2.33
C ARG A 59 -11.23 0.33 -1.10
N PHE A 60 -11.09 1.42 -0.37
CA PHE A 60 -10.39 1.50 0.91
C PHE A 60 -11.08 2.52 1.83
N GLU A 61 -10.74 2.52 3.11
CA GLU A 61 -11.23 3.53 4.07
C GLU A 61 -10.22 4.63 4.30
N GLU A 62 -8.94 4.28 4.47
CA GLU A 62 -7.88 5.26 4.68
C GLU A 62 -6.54 4.74 4.16
N ILE A 63 -5.75 5.63 3.54
CA ILE A 63 -4.34 5.39 3.23
C ILE A 63 -3.52 6.55 3.79
N LYS A 64 -2.52 6.26 4.61
CA LYS A 64 -1.56 7.21 5.19
C LYS A 64 -0.14 6.83 4.81
N PHE A 65 0.69 7.80 4.45
CA PHE A 65 2.08 7.58 4.03
C PHE A 65 2.98 8.80 4.24
#